data_AF-G8QG76-F1
#
_entry.id   AF-G8QG76-F1
#
_cell.length_a   1.000
_cell.length_b   1.000
_cell.length_c   1.000
_cell.angle_alpha   90.00
_cell.angle_beta   90.00
_cell.angle_gamma   90.00
#
_symmetry.space_group_name_H-M   'P 1'
#
loop_
_entity.id
_entity.type
_entity.pdbx_description
1 polymer ?
#
loop_
_entity_poly.entity_id
_entity_poly.type
_entity_poly.pdbx_seq_one_letter_code
_entity_poly.pdbx_strand_id
1 'polypeptide(L)' 'MVLAVLATVLKCEVNPDSSRKNTPQWDSLKHIEVIFAIEDELGLQFSEEALAELNSVSQIVDGALALHAA' A
#
# COMPACT_ATOMS: atom_id res chain seq x y z
N MET A 1 -8.60 4.18 6.09
CA MET A 1 -8.06 4.99 4.98
C MET A 1 -7.26 4.14 4.01
N VAL A 2 -6.15 3.51 4.44
CA VAL A 2 -5.29 2.68 3.56
C VAL A 2 -6.06 1.65 2.72
N LEU A 3 -6.92 0.81 3.32
CA LEU A 3 -7.71 -0.18 2.56
C LEU A 3 -8.58 0.44 1.46
N ALA A 4 -9.13 1.64 1.68
CA ALA A 4 -9.98 2.30 0.69
C ALA A 4 -9.16 2.80 -0.51
N VAL A 5 -7.95 3.31 -0.26
CA VAL A 5 -7.00 3.70 -1.31
C VAL A 5 -6.60 2.48 -2.13
N LEU A 6 -6.23 1.37 -1.48
CA LEU A 6 -5.90 0.14 -2.20
C LEU A 6 -7.08 -0.38 -3.02
N ALA A 7 -8.28 -0.46 -2.44
CA ALA A 7 -9.46 -0.94 -3.18
C ALA A 7 -9.77 -0.06 -4.40
N THR A 8 -9.54 1.25 -4.30
CA THR A 8 -9.72 2.20 -5.39
C THR A 8 -8.69 1.99 -6.51
N VAL A 9 -7.40 1.85 -6.17
CA VAL A 9 -6.32 1.68 -7.15
C VAL A 9 -6.37 0.30 -7.81
N LEU A 10 -6.57 -0.75 -7.01
CA LEU A 10 -6.64 -2.15 -7.45
C LEU A 10 -7.97 -2.50 -8.13
N LYS A 11 -8.99 -1.65 -7.96
CA LYS A 11 -10.35 -1.85 -8.50
C LYS A 11 -10.93 -3.22 -8.12
N CYS A 12 -10.65 -3.66 -6.90
CA CYS A 12 -11.14 -4.91 -6.35
C CYS A 12 -11.42 -4.78 -4.85
N GLU A 13 -12.07 -5.79 -4.28
CA GLU A 13 -12.18 -5.88 -2.83
C GLU A 13 -10.81 -6.19 -2.23
N VAL A 14 -10.46 -5.47 -1.17
CA VAL A 14 -9.18 -5.59 -0.46
C VAL A 14 -9.49 -5.75 1.02
N ASN A 15 -8.82 -6.70 1.66
CA ASN A 15 -8.94 -6.97 3.09
C ASN A 15 -7.57 -6.88 3.77
N PRO A 16 -7.50 -6.91 5.12
CA PRO A 16 -6.22 -6.83 5.83
C PRO A 16 -5.20 -7.92 5.48
N ASP A 17 -5.66 -9.07 4.98
CA ASP A 17 -4.82 -10.19 4.56
C ASP A 17 -4.43 -10.13 3.08
N SER A 18 -4.90 -9.12 2.34
CA SER A 18 -4.56 -8.91 0.94
C SER A 18 -3.07 -8.59 0.79
N SER A 19 -2.45 -9.23 -0.20
CA SER A 19 -1.06 -9.08 -0.57
C SER A 19 -0.86 -9.29 -2.06
N ARG A 20 0.30 -8.87 -2.57
CA ARG A 20 0.68 -9.11 -3.97
C ARG A 20 0.67 -10.59 -4.37
N LYS A 21 0.73 -11.51 -3.41
CA LYS A 21 0.70 -12.96 -3.66
C LYS A 21 -0.70 -13.51 -3.86
N ASN A 22 -1.70 -12.97 -3.17
CA ASN A 22 -3.08 -13.48 -3.18
C ASN A 22 -4.07 -12.54 -3.90
N THR A 23 -3.62 -11.39 -4.35
CA THR A 23 -4.42 -10.38 -5.04
C THR A 23 -3.88 -10.19 -6.47
N PRO A 24 -4.42 -10.89 -7.48
CA PRO A 24 -3.91 -10.84 -8.85
C PRO A 24 -3.91 -9.44 -9.50
N GLN A 25 -4.82 -8.58 -9.06
CA GLN A 25 -4.91 -7.18 -9.50
C GLN A 25 -3.73 -6.34 -8.99
N TRP A 26 -2.99 -6.84 -8.01
CA TRP A 26 -1.86 -6.14 -7.40
C TRP A 26 -0.54 -6.52 -8.07
N ASP A 27 -0.43 -6.17 -9.35
CA ASP A 27 0.79 -6.33 -10.14
C ASP A 27 1.88 -5.28 -9.76
N SER A 28 3.00 -5.31 -10.47
CA SER A 28 4.12 -4.37 -10.22
C SER A 28 3.77 -2.91 -10.52
N LEU A 29 2.94 -2.64 -11.52
CA LEU A 29 2.52 -1.27 -11.84
C LEU A 29 1.56 -0.74 -10.78
N LYS A 30 0.55 -1.56 -10.45
CA LYS A 30 -0.42 -1.29 -9.41
C LYS A 30 0.19 -1.13 -8.03
N HIS A 31 1.28 -1.84 -7.75
CA HIS A 31 2.02 -1.64 -6.52
C HIS A 31 2.58 -0.22 -6.41
N ILE A 32 3.22 0.31 -7.46
CA ILE A 32 3.72 1.69 -7.47
C ILE A 32 2.58 2.70 -7.38
N GLU A 33 1.48 2.50 -8.12
CA GLU A 33 0.30 3.36 -8.04
C GLU A 33 -0.31 3.39 -6.64
N VAL A 34 -0.40 2.23 -5.97
CA VAL A 34 -0.89 2.11 -4.59
C VAL A 34 -0.01 2.93 -3.67
N ILE A 35 1.31 2.80 -3.76
CA ILE A 35 2.20 3.52 -2.85
C ILE A 35 2.07 5.03 -3.07
N PHE A 36 2.14 5.51 -4.30
CA PHE A 36 1.99 6.95 -4.58
C PHE A 36 0.64 7.51 -4.11
N ALA A 37 -0.45 6.75 -4.28
CA ALA A 37 -1.76 7.18 -3.79
C ALA A 37 -1.81 7.27 -2.26
N ILE A 38 -1.10 6.39 -1.55
CA ILE A 38 -1.02 6.41 -0.08
C ILE A 38 -0.14 7.56 0.40
N GLU A 39 1.01 7.78 -0.25
CA GLU A 39 1.90 8.91 0.00
C GLU A 39 1.18 10.24 -0.13
N ASP A 40 0.42 10.43 -1.24
CA ASP A 40 -0.37 11.64 -1.50
C ASP A 40 -1.49 11.81 -0.47
N GLU A 41 -2.27 10.76 -0.19
CA GLU A 41 -3.42 10.81 0.72
C GLU A 41 -3.02 11.07 2.18
N LEU A 42 -1.86 10.54 2.62
CA LEU A 42 -1.39 10.66 4.00
C LEU A 42 -0.30 11.74 4.17
N GLY A 43 0.17 12.35 3.08
CA GLY A 43 1.27 13.32 3.11
C GLY A 43 2.59 12.73 3.62
N LEU A 44 2.87 11.47 3.30
CA LEU A 44 4.08 10.74 3.72
C LEU A 44 4.93 10.35 2.52
N GLN A 45 6.16 9.89 2.78
CA GLN A 45 7.06 9.42 1.74
C GLN A 45 7.82 8.18 2.23
N PHE A 46 7.67 7.08 1.51
CA PHE A 46 8.38 5.83 1.79
C PHE A 46 9.75 5.84 1.10
N SER A 47 10.73 5.19 1.72
CA SER A 47 12.04 4.98 1.08
C SER A 47 11.96 3.87 0.02
N GLU A 48 12.89 3.88 -0.93
CA GLU A 48 12.99 2.83 -1.96
C GLU A 48 13.12 1.42 -1.37
N GLU A 49 13.81 1.32 -0.22
CA GLU A 49 13.96 0.07 0.53
C GLU A 49 12.62 -0.39 1.11
N ALA A 50 11.82 0.54 1.64
CA ALA A 50 10.49 0.23 2.14
C ALA A 50 9.58 -0.25 1.00
N LEU A 51 9.61 0.41 -0.17
CA LEU A 51 8.81 -0.02 -1.34
C LEU A 51 8.98 -1.50 -1.65
N ALA A 52 10.21 -2.01 -1.62
CA ALA A 52 10.50 -3.42 -1.89
C ALA A 52 9.87 -4.37 -0.86
N GLU A 53 9.70 -3.92 0.38
CA GLU A 53 9.15 -4.69 1.49
C GLU A 53 7.62 -4.59 1.60
N LEU A 54 7.00 -3.53 1.10
CA LEU A 54 5.57 -3.20 1.21
C LEU A 54 4.64 -4.07 0.33
N ASN A 55 4.70 -5.39 0.47
CA ASN A 55 4.01 -6.35 -0.41
C ASN A 55 2.62 -6.79 0.10
N SER A 56 2.15 -6.24 1.21
CA SER A 56 0.86 -6.58 1.82
C SER A 56 0.21 -5.38 2.49
N VAL A 57 -1.10 -5.46 2.70
CA VAL A 57 -1.87 -4.42 3.39
C VAL A 57 -1.32 -4.17 4.78
N SER A 58 -1.02 -5.22 5.54
CA SER A 58 -0.46 -5.09 6.89
C SER A 58 0.86 -4.33 6.89
N GLN A 59 1.80 -4.69 6.02
CA GLN A 59 3.10 -4.01 5.91
C GLN A 59 2.94 -2.52 5.55
N ILE A 60 2.01 -2.20 4.64
CA ILE A 60 1.73 -0.82 4.25
C ILE A 60 1.14 -0.02 5.41
N VAL A 61 0.18 -0.59 6.14
CA VAL A 61 -0.41 0.06 7.32
C VAL A 61 0.65 0.30 8.39
N ASP A 62 1.47 -0.71 8.69
CA ASP A 62 2.53 -0.61 9.68
C ASP A 62 3.58 0.43 9.29
N GLY A 63 4.00 0.45 8.03
CA GLY A 63 4.93 1.44 7.50
C GLY A 63 4.37 2.86 7.57
N ALA A 64 3.09 3.06 7.21
CA ALA A 64 2.43 4.35 7.30
C ALA A 64 2.31 4.85 8.75
N LEU A 65 1.98 3.95 9.68
CA LEU A 65 1.92 4.27 11.12
C LEU A 65 3.29 4.63 11.68
N ALA A 66 4.34 3.91 11.29
CA ALA A 66 5.71 4.19 11.72
C ALA A 66 6.18 5.58 11.27
N LEU A 67 5.84 5.99 10.04
CA LEU A 67 6.17 7.33 9.52
C LEU A 67 5.36 8.44 10.20
N HIS A 68 4.08 8.20 10.51
CA HIS A 68 3.25 9.21 11.18
C HIS A 68 3.62 9.41 12.65
N ALA A 69 4.24 8.41 13.28
CA ALA A 69 4.72 8.48 14.65
C ALA A 69 6.11 9.12 14.81
N ALA A 70 6.80 9.39 13.70
CA ALA A 70 8.14 9.98 13.65
C ALA A 70 8.09 11.51 13.48
#